data_AF-A0A512NKH3-F1
#
_entry.id   AF-A0A512NKH3-F1
#
_cell.length_a   1.000
_cell.length_b   1.000
_cell.length_c   1.000
_cell.angle_alpha   90.00
_cell.angle_beta   90.00
_cell.angle_gamma   90.00
#
_symmetry.space_group_name_H-M   'P 1'
#
loop_
_entity.id
_entity.type
_entity.pdbx_description
1 polymer ?
#
loop_
_entity_poly.entity_id
_entity_poly.type
_entity_poly.pdbx_seq_one_letter_code
_entity_poly.pdbx_strand_id
1 'polypeptide(L)' 'MQVGARIRGRQKLLAADDMPSGGIRMTYQWTVEIEGKERPACVAETMSIAYAKT' A
#
# COMPACT_ATOMS: atom_id res chain seq x y z
N MET A 1 -16.05 3.52 4.04
CA MET A 1 -16.17 2.09 4.41
C MET A 1 -17.06 1.99 5.64
N GLN A 2 -17.83 0.92 5.79
CA GLN A 2 -18.67 0.72 6.98
C GLN A 2 -17.84 0.06 8.10
N VAL A 3 -18.11 0.45 9.35
CA VAL A 3 -17.52 -0.20 10.53
C VAL A 3 -17.89 -1.69 10.52
N GLY A 4 -16.94 -2.57 10.82
CA GLY A 4 -17.13 -4.02 10.80
C GLY A 4 -17.04 -4.68 9.42
N ALA A 5 -16.83 -3.91 8.35
CA ALA A 5 -16.63 -4.48 7.02
C ALA A 5 -15.31 -5.27 6.94
N ARG A 6 -15.35 -6.47 6.34
CA ARG A 6 -14.14 -7.22 5.99
C ARG A 6 -13.54 -6.66 4.71
N ILE A 7 -12.32 -6.14 4.80
CA ILE A 7 -11.60 -5.54 3.68
C ILE A 7 -10.39 -6.38 3.27
N ARG A 8 -9.99 -6.27 2.00
CA ARG A 8 -8.75 -6.85 1.48
C ARG A 8 -7.98 -5.78 0.73
N GLY A 9 -6.77 -5.49 1.21
CA GLY A 9 -5.80 -4.69 0.46
C GLY A 9 -4.98 -5.58 -0.46
N ARG A 10 -4.84 -5.18 -1.71
CA ARG A 10 -3.85 -5.71 -2.66
C ARG A 10 -2.88 -4.59 -2.96
N GLN A 11 -1.60 -4.90 -2.85
CA GLN A 11 -0.51 -3.95 -3.07
C GLN A 11 0.44 -4.50 -4.12
N LYS A 12 0.84 -3.64 -5.05
CA LYS A 12 1.90 -3.90 -6.03
C LYS A 12 3.01 -2.89 -5.79
N LEU A 13 4.22 -3.37 -5.52
CA LEU A 13 5.42 -2.54 -5.48
C LEU A 13 5.73 -2.09 -6.91
N LEU A 14 5.71 -0.78 -7.14
CA LEU A 14 6.00 -0.18 -8.45
C LEU A 14 7.46 0.21 -8.58
N ALA A 15 8.04 0.76 -7.52
CA ALA A 15 9.43 1.17 -7.45
C ALA A 15 9.97 0.93 -6.04
N ALA A 16 11.24 0.57 -5.96
CA ALA A 16 12.02 0.54 -4.74
C ALA A 16 13.36 1.20 -5.04
N ASP A 17 13.56 2.40 -4.50
CA ASP A 17 14.71 3.23 -4.76
C ASP A 17 15.57 3.34 -3.50
N ASP A 18 16.87 3.17 -3.65
CA ASP A 18 17.83 3.44 -2.58
C ASP A 18 17.76 4.93 -2.19
N MET A 19 17.74 5.20 -0.89
CA MET A 19 17.77 6.54 -0.30
C MET A 19 19.05 6.72 0.52
N PRO A 20 19.51 7.96 0.72
CA PRO A 20 20.61 8.25 1.65
C PRO A 20 20.38 7.65 3.03
N SER A 21 21.47 7.37 3.74
CA SER A 21 21.45 6.80 5.10
C SER A 21 20.82 5.40 5.19
N GLY A 22 20.88 4.62 4.10
CA GLY A 22 20.43 3.22 4.09
C GLY A 22 18.91 3.06 4.11
N GLY A 23 18.16 4.09 3.74
CA GLY A 23 16.71 3.98 3.54
C GLY A 23 16.38 3.36 2.19
N ILE A 24 15.22 2.73 2.08
CA ILE A 24 14.62 2.31 0.81
C ILE A 24 13.27 3.02 0.69
N ARG A 25 13.10 3.85 -0.34
CA ARG A 25 11.81 4.44 -0.69
C ARG A 25 11.05 3.47 -1.56
N MET A 26 9.81 3.17 -1.21
CA MET A 26 8.96 2.27 -1.96
C MET A 26 7.69 2.99 -2.39
N THR A 27 7.36 2.88 -3.67
CA THR A 27 6.10 3.35 -4.24
C THR A 27 5.21 2.16 -4.51
N TYR A 28 3.98 2.19 -3.99
CA TYR A 28 3.01 1.11 -4.12
C TYR A 28 1.73 1.58 -4.78
N GLN A 29 1.20 0.74 -5.67
CA GLN A 29 -0.20 0.82 -6.08
C GLN A 29 -1.05 -0.05 -5.16
N TRP A 30 -2.10 0.54 -4.60
CA TRP A 30 -3.09 -0.11 -3.74
C TRP A 30 -4.44 -0.23 -4.42
N THR A 31 -5.06 -1.39 -4.23
CA THR A 31 -6.49 -1.60 -4.43
C THR A 31 -7.07 -2.17 -3.15
N VAL A 32 -8.02 -1.48 -2.54
CA VAL A 32 -8.73 -1.94 -1.34
C VAL A 32 -10.16 -2.33 -1.70
N GLU A 33 -10.48 -3.60 -1.50
CA GLU A 33 -11.76 -4.22 -1.80
C GLU A 33 -12.56 -4.47 -0.50
N ILE A 34 -13.89 -4.46 -0.59
CA ILE A 34 -14.80 -4.87 0.48
C ILE A 34 -15.50 -6.15 0.02
N GLU A 35 -15.60 -7.16 0.89
CA GLU A 35 -16.33 -8.38 0.59
C GLU A 35 -17.77 -8.11 0.14
N GLY A 36 -18.20 -8.74 -0.96
CA GLY A 36 -19.54 -8.58 -1.53
C GLY A 36 -19.79 -7.26 -2.26
N LYS A 37 -18.78 -6.41 -2.49
CA LYS A 37 -18.90 -5.18 -3.30
C LYS A 37 -18.17 -5.35 -4.63
N GLU A 38 -18.82 -4.93 -5.73
CA GLU A 38 -18.24 -5.02 -7.08
C GLU A 38 -17.15 -3.98 -7.34
N ARG A 39 -17.22 -2.82 -6.70
CA ARG A 39 -16.26 -1.72 -6.90
C ARG A 39 -15.30 -1.61 -5.72
N PRO A 40 -14.00 -1.32 -5.98
CA PRO A 40 -13.05 -1.10 -4.90
C PRO A 40 -13.45 0.14 -4.09
N ALA A 41 -13.18 0.08 -2.79
CA ALA A 41 -13.44 1.19 -1.88
C ALA A 41 -12.33 2.24 -1.92
N CYS A 42 -11.12 1.87 -2.35
CA CYS A 42 -10.01 2.78 -2.57
C CYS A 42 -9.08 2.22 -3.65
N VAL A 43 -8.65 3.08 -4.57
CA VAL A 43 -7.50 2.86 -5.44
C VAL A 43 -6.56 4.03 -5.20
N ALA A 44 -5.32 3.75 -4.81
CA ALA A 44 -4.38 4.78 -4.39
C ALA A 44 -2.96 4.43 -4.77
N GLU A 45 -2.12 5.44 -4.88
CA GLU A 45 -0.67 5.29 -4.86
C GLU A 45 -0.14 5.81 -3.52
N THR A 46 0.77 5.05 -2.91
CA THR A 46 1.37 5.43 -1.63
C THR A 46 2.88 5.34 -1.71
N MET A 47 3.57 6.23 -1.00
CA MET A 47 5.02 6.18 -0.83
C MET A 47 5.36 5.93 0.64
N SER A 48 6.28 5.02 0.89
CA SER A 48 6.86 4.78 2.21
C SER A 48 8.39 4.79 2.15
N ILE A 49 9.04 5.03 3.27
CA ILE A 49 10.48 4.88 3.40
C ILE A 49 10.74 3.92 4.56
N ALA A 50 11.40 2.81 4.27
CA ALA A 50 11.85 1.86 5.28
C ALA A 50 13.33 2.09 5.55
N TYR A 51 13.72 2.12 6.82
CA TYR A 51 15.11 2.08 7.25
C TYR A 51 15.35 0.75 7.96
N ALA A 52 16.45 0.07 7.65
CA ALA A 52 16.83 -1.12 8.39
C ALA A 52 17.13 -0.73 9.85
N LYS A 53 16.59 -1.49 10.81
CA LYS A 53 17.08 -1.41 12.20
C LYS A 53 18.42 -2.15 12.25
N THR A 54 19.50 -1.39 12.37
CA THR A 54 20.79 -1.87 12.89
C THR A 54 20.71 -2.16 14.38
#